data_AF-A0A3C0HAQ7-F1
#
_entry.id   AF-A0A3C0HAQ7-F1
#
_cell.length_a   1.000
_cell.length_b   1.000
_cell.length_c   1.000
_cell.angle_alpha   90.00
_cell.angle_beta   90.00
_cell.angle_gamma   90.00
#
_symmetry.space_group_name_H-M   'P 1'
#
loop_
_entity.id
_entity.type
_entity.pdbx_description
1 polymer ?
#
loop_
_entity_poly.entity_id
_entity_poly.type
_entity_poly.pdbx_seq_one_letter_code
_entity_poly.pdbx_strand_id
1 'polypeptide(L)' 'MLSDYQSSGKKGTRDGFGDGLHEAAVKNYEVVGLCADLTGSLKMNKFKDAYPERFFQVG' A
#
# COMPACT_ATOMS: atom_id res chain seq x y z
N MET A 1 -6.91 -32.13 2.63
CA MET A 1 -6.83 -31.14 3.73
C MET A 1 -5.60 -30.23 3.73
N LEU A 2 -4.52 -30.49 2.98
CA LEU A 2 -3.57 -29.43 2.54
C LEU A 2 -3.55 -29.23 1.01
N SER A 3 -4.04 -30.23 0.28
CA SER A 3 -4.16 -30.26 -1.19
C SER A 3 -5.19 -29.28 -1.76
N ASP A 4 -6.09 -28.76 -0.92
CA ASP A 4 -7.25 -27.96 -1.34
C ASP A 4 -6.98 -26.45 -1.25
N TYR A 5 -5.78 -26.06 -0.79
CA TYR A 5 -5.40 -24.65 -0.61
C TYR A 5 -4.55 -24.18 -1.79
N GLN A 6 -5.15 -23.38 -2.67
CA GLN A 6 -4.43 -22.77 -3.78
C GLN A 6 -3.63 -21.57 -3.28
N SER A 7 -2.30 -21.60 -3.40
CA SER A 7 -1.47 -20.45 -3.06
C SER A 7 -1.80 -19.27 -3.97
N SER A 8 -2.07 -18.11 -3.39
CA SER A 8 -2.29 -16.85 -4.11
C SER A 8 -0.99 -16.22 -4.67
N GLY A 9 0.11 -16.97 -4.68
CA GLY A 9 1.44 -16.55 -5.13
C GLY A 9 2.39 -16.15 -4.00
N LYS A 10 3.62 -15.78 -4.36
CA LYS A 10 4.69 -15.33 -3.46
C LYS A 10 4.74 -13.79 -3.37
N LYS A 11 3.64 -13.17 -2.97
CA LYS A 11 3.58 -11.72 -2.78
C LYS A 11 3.75 -11.37 -1.31
N GLY A 12 4.56 -10.37 -1.00
CA GLY A 12 4.77 -9.94 0.38
C GLY A 12 3.51 -9.27 0.93
N THR A 13 3.28 -9.40 2.24
CA THR A 13 2.17 -8.71 2.91
C THR A 13 2.25 -7.19 2.73
N ARG A 14 3.46 -6.63 2.68
CA ARG A 14 3.71 -5.21 2.37
C ARG A 14 3.24 -4.78 0.98
N ASP A 15 3.31 -5.66 -0.01
CA ASP A 15 2.81 -5.35 -1.35
C ASP A 15 1.28 -5.27 -1.34
N GLY A 16 0.64 -6.15 -0.56
CA GLY A 16 -0.81 -6.08 -0.30
C GLY A 16 -1.21 -4.82 0.47
N PHE A 17 -0.40 -4.39 1.45
CA PHE A 17 -0.60 -3.11 2.14
C PHE A 17 -0.56 -1.93 1.16
N GLY A 18 0.45 -1.85 0.29
CA GLY A 18 0.55 -0.77 -0.70
C GLY A 18 -0.63 -0.71 -1.66
N ASP A 19 -1.08 -1.86 -2.15
CA ASP A 19 -2.25 -1.97 -3.02
C ASP A 19 -3.55 -1.60 -2.28
N GLY A 20 -3.73 -2.10 -1.05
CA GLY A 20 -4.89 -1.82 -0.23
C GLY A 20 -4.97 -0.36 0.20
N LEU A 21 -3.83 0.27 0.53
CA LEU A 21 -3.75 1.69 0.84
C LEU A 21 -4.21 2.53 -0.37
N HIS A 22 -3.74 2.21 -1.57
CA HIS A 22 -4.19 2.89 -2.79
C HIS A 22 -5.68 2.67 -3.05
N GLU A 23 -6.19 1.44 -2.90
CA GLU A 23 -7.62 1.15 -3.08
C GLU A 23 -8.51 1.90 -2.06
N ALA A 24 -8.10 1.97 -0.80
CA ALA A 24 -8.80 2.75 0.22
C ALA A 24 -8.85 4.24 -0.14
N ALA A 25 -7.76 4.77 -0.68
CA ALA A 25 -7.65 6.16 -1.11
C ALA A 25 -8.51 6.51 -2.32
N VAL A 26 -8.78 5.54 -3.22
CA VAL A 26 -9.74 5.69 -4.33
C VAL A 26 -11.15 5.86 -3.77
N LYS A 27 -11.51 5.10 -2.73
CA LYS A 27 -12.87 5.07 -2.17
C LYS A 27 -13.16 6.19 -1.18
N ASN A 28 -12.13 6.72 -0.52
CA ASN A 28 -12.28 7.76 0.49
C ASN A 28 -11.18 8.82 0.37
N TYR A 29 -11.59 10.07 0.14
CA TYR A 29 -10.68 11.21 0.00
C TYR A 29 -9.98 11.58 1.32
N GLU A 30 -10.54 11.20 2.46
CA GLU A 30 -9.99 11.51 3.79
C GLU A 30 -8.79 10.64 4.17
N VAL A 31 -8.51 9.57 3.42
CA VAL A 31 -7.34 8.72 3.65
C VAL A 31 -6.07 9.49 3.27
N VAL A 32 -5.14 9.57 4.23
CA VAL A 32 -3.80 10.17 4.04
C VAL A 32 -2.70 9.14 4.30
N GLY A 33 -1.59 9.29 3.60
CA GLY A 33 -0.39 8.46 3.78
C GLY A 33 0.71 9.26 4.46
N LEU A 34 1.30 8.72 5.53
CA LEU A 34 2.47 9.30 6.20
C LEU A 34 3.62 8.30 6.19
N CYS A 35 4.83 8.75 5.87
CA CYS A 35 6.01 7.89 5.85
C CYS A 35 7.28 8.65 6.25
N ALA A 36 8.15 8.01 7.05
CA ALA A 36 9.49 8.49 7.39
C ALA A 36 10.53 7.68 6.59
N ASP A 37 11.05 8.28 5.52
CA ASP A 37 12.02 7.82 4.50
C ASP A 37 11.78 6.47 3.78
N LEU A 38 10.94 5.58 4.32
CA LEU A 38 10.84 4.19 3.89
C LEU A 38 9.75 3.90 2.85
N THR A 39 9.40 4.90 2.02
CA THR A 39 8.24 4.85 1.10
C THR A 39 8.28 3.63 0.18
N GLY A 40 9.44 3.36 -0.44
CA GLY A 40 9.62 2.21 -1.32
C GLY A 40 9.59 0.87 -0.58
N SER A 41 10.18 0.84 0.63
CA SER A 41 10.22 -0.36 1.48
C SER A 41 8.83 -0.79 1.95
N LEU A 42 7.95 0.17 2.23
CA LEU A 42 6.55 -0.03 2.61
C LEU A 42 5.59 -0.10 1.43
N LYS A 43 6.08 -0.01 0.19
CA LYS A 43 5.28 -0.12 -1.04
C LYS A 43 4.21 0.98 -1.18
N MET A 44 4.47 2.18 -0.63
CA MET A 44 3.54 3.31 -0.69
C MET A 44 3.68 4.16 -1.97
N ASN A 45 4.64 3.86 -2.84
CA ASN A 45 4.92 4.65 -4.06
C ASN A 45 3.66 4.90 -4.90
N LYS A 46 2.84 3.87 -5.12
CA LYS A 46 1.60 3.99 -5.90
C LYS A 46 0.59 4.96 -5.29
N PHE A 47 0.50 5.02 -3.96
CA PHE A 47 -0.33 6.01 -3.28
C PHE A 47 0.29 7.41 -3.41
N LYS A 48 1.59 7.55 -3.15
CA LYS A 48 2.32 8.82 -3.25
C LYS A 48 2.20 9.45 -4.64
N ASP A 49 2.38 8.64 -5.69
CA ASP A 49 2.37 9.13 -7.08
C ASP A 49 0.96 9.51 -7.54
N ALA A 50 -0.07 8.79 -7.06
CA ALA A 50 -1.47 9.05 -7.42
C ALA A 50 -2.12 10.18 -6.61
N TYR A 51 -1.71 10.36 -5.34
CA TYR A 51 -2.30 11.32 -4.40
C TYR A 51 -1.21 12.11 -3.63
N PRO A 52 -0.34 12.84 -4.34
CA PRO A 52 0.78 13.55 -3.72
C PRO A 52 0.33 14.59 -2.69
N GLU A 53 -0.85 15.18 -2.87
CA GLU A 53 -1.47 16.13 -1.94
C GLU A 53 -1.94 15.50 -0.62
N ARG A 54 -2.09 14.17 -0.59
CA ARG A 54 -2.49 13.39 0.59
C ARG A 54 -1.36 12.53 1.15
N PHE A 55 -0.15 12.66 0.62
CA PHE A 55 1.03 11.93 1.08
C PHE A 55 2.03 12.88 1.75
N PHE A 56 2.36 12.59 3.00
CA PHE A 56 3.27 13.40 3.80
C PHE A 56 4.55 12.61 4.10
N GLN A 57 5.65 13.13 3.57
CA GLN A 57 6.99 12.69 3.90
C GLN A 57 7.41 13.40 5.21
N VAL A 58 7.76 12.63 6.24
CA VAL A 58 8.06 13.16 7.60
C VAL A 58 9.44 12.74 8.16
N GLY A 59 10.41 12.43 7.31
CA GLY A 59 11.77 12.05 7.72
C GLY A 59 12.66 11.63 6.56
#